data_AF-A0A380MA04-F1
#
_entry.id   AF-A0A380MA04-F1
#
_cell.length_a   1.000
_cell.length_b   1.000
_cell.length_c   1.000
_cell.angle_alpha   90.00
_cell.angle_beta   90.00
_cell.angle_gamma   90.00
#
_symmetry.space_group_name_H-M   'P 1'
#
loop_
_entity.id
_entity.type
_entity.pdbx_description
1 polymer ?
#
loop_
_entity_poly.entity_id
_entity_poly.type
_entity_poly.pdbx_seq_one_letter_code
_entity_poly.pdbx_strand_id
1 'polypeptide(L)'
;MDFSLTQAQRSAERAQALPFTRIPPASRGELLAFALFVTIMTTHDPLRRSGYAIAQWAFMLVALVGMLFYIIRRTRINGTMPQMRKAPAEIKHAYKKFAVLYLVAFLAGFLSSILLPLPWAWVSPPVTFFGMYRVVHFYEKWYYQAVRAVEERLA
;
A
#
# COMPACT_ATOMS: atom_id res chain seq x y z
N MET A 1 -2.84 8.23 44.33
CA MET A 1 -1.91 7.35 43.59
C MET A 1 -2.30 7.17 42.12
N ASP A 2 -3.47 7.62 41.67
CA ASP A 2 -3.96 7.36 40.29
C ASP A 2 -3.32 8.20 39.18
N PHE A 3 -2.71 9.35 39.53
CA PHE A 3 -2.06 10.23 38.57
C PHE A 3 -0.80 9.59 37.96
N SER A 4 -0.02 8.83 38.74
CA SER A 4 1.20 8.18 38.25
C SER A 4 0.89 6.99 37.34
N LEU A 5 -0.19 6.23 37.60
CA LEU A 5 -0.62 5.12 36.77
C LEU A 5 -1.14 5.60 35.40
N THR A 6 -1.93 6.68 35.39
CA THR A 6 -2.43 7.28 34.15
C THR A 6 -1.29 7.81 33.28
N GLN A 7 -0.28 8.44 33.90
CA GLN A 7 0.90 8.93 33.20
C GLN A 7 1.78 7.79 32.65
N ALA A 8 1.94 6.70 33.42
CA ALA A 8 2.66 5.50 32.99
C ALA A 8 1.95 4.77 31.84
N GLN A 9 0.62 4.72 31.83
CA GLN A 9 -0.16 4.15 30.73
C GLN A 9 0.01 4.97 29.44
N ARG A 10 -0.09 6.30 29.52
CA ARG A 10 0.11 7.18 28.35
C ARG A 10 1.52 7.10 27.79
N SER A 11 2.55 7.01 28.64
CA SER A 11 3.94 6.87 28.17
C SER A 11 4.18 5.51 27.51
N ALA A 12 3.57 4.43 28.03
CA ALA A 12 3.60 3.12 27.41
C ALA A 12 2.87 3.10 26.05
N GLU A 13 1.72 3.76 25.93
CA GLU A 13 1.00 3.92 24.65
C GLU A 13 1.83 4.72 23.63
N ARG A 14 2.45 5.82 24.05
CA ARG A 14 3.39 6.59 23.20
C ARG A 14 4.53 5.70 22.71
N ALA A 15 5.15 4.93 23.59
CA ALA A 15 6.24 4.02 23.22
C ALA A 15 5.82 2.97 22.19
N GLN A 16 4.58 2.46 22.28
CA GLN A 16 4.03 1.50 21.31
C GLN A 16 3.62 2.15 19.98
N ALA A 17 3.20 3.42 19.99
CA ALA A 17 2.79 4.15 18.78
C ALA A 17 3.97 4.71 17.97
N LEU A 18 5.10 5.03 18.63
CA LEU A 18 6.30 5.63 18.02
C LEU A 18 6.79 4.94 16.74
N PRO A 19 6.84 3.60 16.63
CA PRO A 19 7.27 2.93 15.41
C PRO A 19 6.36 3.20 14.20
N PHE A 20 5.09 3.54 14.42
CA PHE A 20 4.12 3.78 13.36
C PHE A 20 4.08 5.26 12.95
N THR A 21 4.26 6.18 13.91
CA THR A 21 4.22 7.62 13.63
C THR A 21 5.50 8.14 12.96
N ARG A 22 6.63 7.43 13.12
CA ARG A 22 7.94 7.80 12.53
C ARG A 22 8.16 7.33 11.09
N ILE A 23 7.22 6.59 10.50
CA ILE A 23 7.39 6.07 9.14
C ILE A 23 7.29 7.25 8.15
N PRO A 24 8.32 7.52 7.34
CA PRO A 24 8.25 8.61 6.38
C PRO A 24 7.22 8.27 5.29
N PRO A 25 6.45 9.28 4.82
CA PRO A 25 5.49 9.09 3.74
C PRO A 25 6.19 8.54 2.50
N ALA A 26 5.46 7.76 1.71
CA ALA A 26 6.02 7.24 0.47
C ALA A 26 6.36 8.40 -0.47
N SER A 27 7.56 8.35 -1.04
CA SER A 27 7.97 9.28 -2.09
C SER A 27 7.09 9.08 -3.33
N ARG A 28 6.95 10.13 -4.16
CA ARG A 28 6.18 10.04 -5.41
C ARG A 28 6.67 8.91 -6.32
N GLY A 29 7.97 8.63 -6.33
CA GLY A 29 8.56 7.52 -7.08
C GLY A 29 8.11 6.15 -6.56
N GLU A 30 7.98 5.97 -5.24
CA GLU A 30 7.48 4.73 -4.64
C GLU A 30 6.00 4.51 -4.95
N LEU A 31 5.19 5.58 -4.96
CA LEU A 31 3.77 5.52 -5.37
C LEU A 31 3.62 5.06 -6.82
N LEU A 32 4.40 5.66 -7.73
CA LEU A 32 4.39 5.30 -9.15
C LEU A 32 4.87 3.86 -9.37
N ALA A 33 5.95 3.46 -8.69
CA ALA A 33 6.48 2.10 -8.77
C ALA A 33 5.46 1.06 -8.28
N PHE A 34 4.75 1.33 -7.18
CA PHE A 34 3.71 0.44 -6.69
C PHE A 34 2.52 0.34 -7.65
N ALA A 35 2.04 1.47 -8.18
CA ALA A 35 0.95 1.46 -9.17
C ALA A 35 1.35 0.68 -10.43
N LEU A 36 2.58 0.86 -10.91
CA LEU A 36 3.12 0.13 -12.05
C LEU A 36 3.21 -1.37 -11.77
N PHE A 37 3.74 -1.76 -10.60
CA PHE A 37 3.82 -3.15 -10.16
C PHE A 37 2.45 -3.83 -10.22
N VAL A 38 1.42 -3.22 -9.60
CA VAL A 38 0.07 -3.79 -9.58
C VAL A 38 -0.52 -3.88 -10.98
N THR A 39 -0.30 -2.84 -11.80
CA THR A 39 -0.77 -2.83 -13.18
C THR A 39 -0.21 -4.01 -13.95
N ILE A 40 1.12 -4.23 -13.90
CA ILE A 40 1.81 -5.36 -14.56
C ILE A 40 1.18 -6.70 -14.14
N MET A 41 0.93 -6.88 -12.83
CA MET A 41 0.34 -8.12 -12.30
C MET A 41 -1.10 -8.36 -12.80
N THR A 42 -1.89 -7.30 -12.98
CA THR A 42 -3.28 -7.42 -13.47
C THR A 42 -3.39 -7.56 -14.99
N THR A 43 -2.37 -7.12 -15.75
CA THR A 43 -2.29 -7.25 -17.21
C THR A 43 -1.82 -8.63 -17.70
N HIS A 44 -1.90 -9.64 -16.84
CA HIS A 44 -1.49 -11.02 -17.14
C HIS A 44 -2.22 -11.62 -18.35
N ASP A 45 -3.53 -11.42 -18.47
CA ASP A 45 -4.33 -12.13 -19.48
C ASP A 45 -4.23 -11.55 -20.91
N PRO A 46 -4.24 -10.22 -21.13
CA PRO A 46 -4.08 -9.64 -22.47
C PRO A 46 -2.77 -10.05 -23.15
N LEU A 47 -1.65 -10.03 -22.41
CA LEU A 47 -0.33 -10.39 -22.95
C LEU A 47 -0.25 -11.89 -23.28
N ARG A 48 -0.83 -12.74 -22.43
CA ARG A 48 -0.93 -14.19 -22.68
C ARG A 48 -1.75 -14.48 -23.95
N ARG A 49 -2.90 -13.84 -24.13
CA ARG A 49 -3.76 -14.01 -25.32
C ARG A 49 -3.08 -13.54 -26.61
N SER A 50 -2.17 -12.58 -26.53
CA SER A 50 -1.43 -12.03 -27.67
C SER A 50 -0.14 -12.79 -28.05
N GLY A 51 0.19 -13.90 -27.38
CA GLY A 51 1.39 -14.70 -27.67
C GLY A 51 2.70 -14.17 -27.08
N TYR A 52 2.67 -13.08 -26.32
CA TYR A 52 3.85 -12.46 -25.67
C TYR A 52 4.12 -12.99 -24.25
N ALA A 53 3.85 -14.27 -24.00
CA ALA A 53 3.98 -14.87 -22.67
C ALA A 53 5.38 -14.71 -22.07
N ILE A 54 6.45 -14.74 -22.88
CA ILE A 54 7.83 -14.56 -22.41
C ILE A 54 8.09 -13.14 -21.91
N ALA A 55 7.65 -12.12 -22.66
CA ALA A 55 7.78 -10.72 -22.26
C ALA A 55 7.03 -10.46 -20.95
N GLN A 56 5.87 -11.08 -20.78
CA GLN A 56 5.08 -11.01 -19.55
C GLN A 56 5.83 -11.59 -18.33
N TRP A 57 6.43 -12.78 -18.45
CA TRP A 57 7.23 -13.36 -17.37
C TRP A 57 8.42 -12.47 -17.00
N ALA A 58 9.07 -11.85 -17.99
CA ALA A 58 10.13 -10.88 -17.75
C ALA A 58 9.62 -9.65 -16.97
N PHE A 59 8.45 -9.09 -17.35
CA PHE A 59 7.86 -7.97 -16.60
C PHE A 59 7.47 -8.34 -15.17
N MET A 60 6.90 -9.53 -14.95
CA MET A 60 6.60 -10.03 -13.60
C MET A 60 7.86 -10.21 -12.75
N LEU A 61 8.94 -10.73 -13.34
CA LEU A 61 10.21 -10.89 -12.65
C LEU A 61 10.80 -9.53 -12.26
N VAL A 62 10.82 -8.55 -13.18
CA VAL A 62 11.28 -7.18 -12.90
C VAL A 62 10.45 -6.54 -11.80
N ALA A 63 9.13 -6.72 -11.84
CA ALA A 63 8.21 -6.21 -10.84
C ALA A 63 8.47 -6.83 -9.45
N LEU A 64 8.69 -8.15 -9.37
CA LEU A 64 9.02 -8.85 -8.13
C LEU A 64 10.38 -8.43 -7.56
N VAL A 65 11.42 -8.31 -8.41
CA VAL A 65 12.74 -7.83 -7.99
C VAL A 65 12.67 -6.40 -7.47
N GLY A 66 11.91 -5.53 -8.15
CA GLY A 66 11.66 -4.16 -7.71
C GLY A 66 10.95 -4.10 -6.35
N MET A 67 9.95 -4.94 -6.13
CA MET A 67 9.26 -5.05 -4.85
C MET A 67 10.18 -5.56 -3.73
N LEU A 68 11.02 -6.56 -4.01
CA LEU A 68 12.02 -7.05 -3.05
C LEU A 68 13.01 -5.93 -2.67
N PHE A 69 13.53 -5.20 -3.65
CA PHE A 69 14.43 -4.08 -3.41
C PHE A 69 13.76 -2.97 -2.59
N TYR A 70 12.49 -2.67 -2.88
CA TYR A 70 11.68 -1.73 -2.10
C TYR A 70 11.53 -2.17 -0.64
N ILE A 71 11.18 -3.45 -0.40
CA ILE A 71 11.04 -4.00 0.95
C ILE A 71 12.37 -3.93 1.70
N ILE A 72 13.49 -4.31 1.06
CA ILE A 72 14.83 -4.26 1.65
C ILE A 72 15.18 -2.81 2.00
N ARG A 73 14.98 -1.87 1.07
CA ARG A 73 15.24 -0.44 1.29
C ARG A 73 14.39 0.11 2.45
N ARG A 74 13.08 -0.15 2.47
CA ARG A 74 12.18 0.34 3.53
C ARG A 74 12.49 -0.30 4.88
N THR A 75 12.88 -1.58 4.91
CA THR A 75 13.33 -2.25 6.13
C THR A 75 14.62 -1.61 6.65
N ARG A 76 15.58 -1.28 5.78
CA ARG A 76 16.80 -0.56 6.18
C ARG A 76 16.52 0.84 6.74
N ILE A 77 15.56 1.57 6.16
CA ILE A 77 15.19 2.92 6.62
C ILE A 77 14.44 2.87 7.95
N ASN A 78 13.52 1.92 8.12
CA ASN A 78 12.62 1.86 9.28
C ASN A 78 13.12 0.89 10.38
N GLY A 79 14.24 0.21 10.18
CA GLY A 79 14.78 -0.84 11.05
C GLY A 79 14.00 -2.16 10.98
N THR A 80 12.73 -2.14 11.40
CA THR A 80 11.82 -3.28 11.33
C THR A 80 10.41 -2.80 11.00
N MET A 81 9.66 -3.55 10.19
CA MET A 81 8.25 -3.23 9.96
C MET A 81 7.45 -3.53 11.24
N PRO A 82 6.80 -2.53 11.85
CA PRO A 82 6.08 -2.74 13.10
C PRO A 82 4.85 -3.62 12.87
N GLN A 83 4.58 -4.54 13.80
CA GLN A 83 3.46 -5.48 13.69
C GLN A 83 2.13 -4.74 13.78
N MET A 84 1.32 -4.75 12.71
CA MET A 84 0.02 -4.05 12.69
C MET A 84 -0.95 -4.46 13.79
N ARG A 85 -0.81 -5.66 14.38
CA ARG A 85 -1.61 -6.08 15.55
C ARG A 85 -1.45 -5.12 16.73
N LYS A 86 -0.26 -4.51 16.90
CA LYS A 86 0.08 -3.55 17.95
C LYS A 86 -0.19 -2.10 17.57
N ALA A 87 -0.66 -1.83 16.34
CA ALA A 87 -0.95 -0.46 15.91
C ALA A 87 -2.14 0.14 16.67
N PRO A 88 -2.16 1.46 16.90
CA PRO A 88 -3.33 2.21 17.37
C PRO A 88 -4.55 1.99 16.45
N ALA A 89 -5.75 2.16 17.01
CA ALA A 89 -7.01 1.89 16.31
C ALA A 89 -7.19 2.80 15.08
N GLU A 90 -6.71 4.04 15.16
CA GLU A 90 -6.74 5.07 14.12
C GLU A 90 -5.95 4.61 12.89
N ILE A 91 -4.74 4.10 13.11
CA ILE A 91 -3.86 3.58 12.07
C ILE A 91 -4.42 2.28 11.48
N LYS A 92 -4.97 1.39 12.32
CA LYS A 92 -5.69 0.19 11.86
C LYS A 92 -6.87 0.54 10.96
N HIS A 93 -7.62 1.59 11.28
CA HIS A 93 -8.77 2.03 10.49
C HIS A 93 -8.33 2.57 9.12
N ALA A 94 -7.27 3.38 9.06
CA ALA A 94 -6.68 3.83 7.79
C ALA A 94 -6.21 2.65 6.93
N TYR A 95 -5.55 1.66 7.55
CA TYR A 95 -5.11 0.45 6.85
C TYR A 95 -6.28 -0.41 6.35
N LYS A 96 -7.36 -0.53 7.13
CA LYS A 96 -8.57 -1.25 6.70
C LYS A 96 -9.23 -0.58 5.49
N LYS A 97 -9.34 0.76 5.49
CA LYS A 97 -9.85 1.52 4.33
C LYS A 97 -9.00 1.27 3.09
N PHE A 98 -7.67 1.31 3.25
CA PHE A 98 -6.75 1.00 2.17
C PHE A 98 -6.91 -0.43 1.66
N ALA A 99 -6.93 -1.43 2.55
CA ALA A 99 -7.07 -2.83 2.17
C ALA A 99 -8.38 -3.09 1.39
N VAL A 100 -9.49 -2.48 1.82
CA VAL A 100 -10.77 -2.58 1.12
C VAL A 100 -10.69 -1.94 -0.26
N LEU A 101 -10.21 -0.70 -0.38
CA LEU A 101 -10.13 -0.01 -1.67
C LEU A 101 -9.12 -0.63 -2.62
N TYR A 102 -7.99 -1.10 -2.09
CA TYR A 102 -7.02 -1.87 -2.84
C TYR A 102 -7.66 -3.14 -3.39
N LEU A 103 -8.38 -3.91 -2.57
CA LEU A 103 -9.04 -5.12 -3.02
C LEU A 103 -10.10 -4.83 -4.09
N VAL A 104 -10.91 -3.77 -3.91
CA VAL A 104 -11.91 -3.34 -4.89
C VAL A 104 -11.24 -2.93 -6.21
N ALA A 105 -10.20 -2.10 -6.17
CA ALA A 105 -9.48 -1.67 -7.37
C ALA A 105 -8.76 -2.83 -8.07
N PHE A 106 -8.20 -3.76 -7.29
CA PHE A 106 -7.52 -4.95 -7.80
C PHE A 106 -8.51 -5.89 -8.48
N LEU A 107 -9.63 -6.19 -7.84
CA LEU A 107 -10.68 -7.02 -8.41
C LEU A 107 -11.30 -6.37 -9.64
N ALA A 108 -11.51 -5.05 -9.64
CA ALA A 108 -11.99 -4.32 -10.80
C ALA A 108 -11.02 -4.45 -11.99
N GLY A 109 -9.71 -4.26 -11.75
CA GLY A 109 -8.67 -4.41 -12.78
C GLY A 109 -8.51 -5.85 -13.29
N PHE A 110 -8.65 -6.84 -12.40
CA PHE A 110 -8.60 -8.26 -12.75
C PHE A 110 -9.85 -8.69 -13.53
N LEU A 111 -11.04 -8.27 -13.10
CA LEU A 111 -12.28 -8.57 -13.81
C LEU A 111 -12.33 -7.85 -15.16
N SER A 112 -11.84 -6.61 -15.25
CA SER A 112 -11.75 -5.91 -16.54
C SER A 112 -10.80 -6.62 -17.50
N SER A 113 -9.70 -7.21 -17.03
CA SER A 113 -8.79 -7.94 -17.93
C SER A 113 -9.36 -9.26 -18.45
N ILE A 114 -10.31 -9.88 -17.73
CA ILE A 114 -11.01 -11.10 -18.16
C ILE A 114 -12.20 -10.78 -19.07
N LEU A 115 -13.02 -9.81 -18.65
CA LEU A 115 -14.35 -9.54 -19.22
C LEU A 115 -14.30 -8.57 -20.40
N LEU A 116 -13.28 -7.72 -20.52
CA LEU A 116 -13.20 -6.80 -21.65
C LEU A 116 -12.87 -7.57 -22.94
N PRO A 117 -13.62 -7.32 -24.03
CA PRO A 117 -13.27 -7.87 -25.32
C PRO A 117 -11.89 -7.36 -25.76
N LEU A 118 -11.15 -8.17 -26.55
CA LEU A 118 -9.78 -7.88 -27.00
C LEU A 118 -9.54 -6.44 -27.49
N PRO A 119 -10.44 -5.79 -28.26
CA PRO A 119 -10.26 -4.41 -28.70
C PRO A 119 -10.31 -3.37 -27.59
N TRP A 120 -10.68 -3.72 -26.36
CA TRP A 120 -10.74 -2.83 -25.20
C TRP A 120 -9.74 -3.23 -24.10
N ALA A 121 -8.99 -4.32 -24.29
CA ALA A 121 -8.04 -4.82 -23.30
C ALA A 121 -6.92 -3.80 -22.98
N TRP A 122 -6.60 -2.89 -23.90
CA TRP A 122 -5.63 -1.81 -23.69
C TRP A 122 -6.12 -0.70 -22.75
N VAL A 123 -7.42 -0.63 -22.46
CA VAL A 123 -8.00 0.31 -21.48
C VAL A 123 -7.75 -0.14 -20.05
N SER A 124 -7.65 -1.46 -19.82
CA SER A 124 -7.47 -2.03 -18.48
C SER A 124 -6.18 -1.56 -17.78
N PRO A 125 -4.97 -1.58 -18.41
CA PRO A 125 -3.75 -1.13 -17.74
C PRO A 125 -3.79 0.33 -17.26
N PRO A 126 -4.15 1.33 -18.09
CA PRO A 126 -4.25 2.71 -17.62
C PRO A 126 -5.25 2.88 -16.47
N VAL A 127 -6.41 2.22 -16.54
CA VAL A 127 -7.43 2.29 -15.48
C VAL A 127 -6.90 1.70 -14.18
N THR A 128 -6.27 0.52 -14.22
CA THR A 128 -5.66 -0.08 -13.02
C THR A 128 -4.55 0.81 -12.48
N PHE A 129 -3.70 1.37 -13.34
CA PHE A 129 -2.60 2.24 -12.93
C PHE A 129 -3.10 3.48 -12.20
N PHE A 130 -3.99 4.26 -12.82
CA PHE A 130 -4.51 5.48 -12.21
C PHE A 130 -5.37 5.20 -10.99
N GLY A 131 -6.15 4.11 -11.03
CA GLY A 131 -6.94 3.65 -9.89
C GLY A 131 -6.06 3.34 -8.69
N MET A 132 -5.02 2.50 -8.88
CA MET A 132 -4.09 2.15 -7.81
C MET A 132 -3.27 3.35 -7.33
N TYR A 133 -2.78 4.17 -8.25
CA TYR A 133 -2.10 5.41 -7.89
C TYR A 133 -2.97 6.30 -6.99
N ARG A 134 -4.25 6.46 -7.33
CA ARG A 134 -5.21 7.21 -6.51
C ARG A 134 -5.46 6.56 -5.15
N VAL A 135 -5.64 5.24 -5.10
CA VAL A 135 -5.84 4.50 -3.84
C VAL A 135 -4.67 4.72 -2.89
N VAL A 136 -3.42 4.56 -3.37
CA VAL A 136 -2.23 4.75 -2.52
C VAL A 136 -2.08 6.23 -2.15
N HIS A 137 -2.34 7.16 -3.08
CA HIS A 137 -2.30 8.60 -2.79
C HIS A 137 -3.29 9.01 -1.69
N PHE A 138 -4.52 8.46 -1.70
CA PHE A 138 -5.50 8.70 -0.65
C PHE A 138 -5.12 8.02 0.67
N TYR A 139 -4.55 6.82 0.60
CA TYR A 139 -4.04 6.14 1.78
C TYR A 139 -2.98 6.96 2.51
N GLU A 140 -2.01 7.54 1.80
CA GLU A 140 -0.99 8.41 2.42
C GLU A 140 -1.65 9.58 3.18
N LYS A 141 -2.69 10.19 2.60
CA LYS A 141 -3.45 11.26 3.28
C LYS A 141 -4.16 10.76 4.54
N TRP A 142 -4.87 9.64 4.47
CA TRP A 142 -5.57 9.08 5.64
C TRP A 142 -4.62 8.58 6.72
N TYR A 143 -3.50 7.99 6.32
CA TYR A 143 -2.46 7.54 7.24
C TYR A 143 -1.88 8.73 8.00
N TYR A 144 -1.56 9.82 7.30
CA TYR A 144 -1.02 11.02 7.92
C TYR A 144 -2.03 11.70 8.86
N GLN A 145 -3.31 11.72 8.50
CA GLN A 145 -4.39 12.16 9.41
C GLN A 145 -4.48 11.26 10.65
N ALA A 146 -4.36 9.95 10.50
CA ALA A 146 -4.36 9.01 11.62
C ALA A 146 -3.14 9.19 12.53
N VAL A 147 -1.96 9.44 11.97
CA VAL A 147 -0.74 9.76 12.74
C VAL A 147 -0.96 11.03 13.57
N ARG A 148 -1.48 12.11 12.97
CA ARG A 148 -1.79 13.34 13.70
C ARG A 148 -2.81 13.13 14.83
N ALA A 149 -3.88 12.38 14.56
CA ALA A 149 -4.88 12.07 15.59
C ALA A 149 -4.27 11.28 16.77
N VAL A 150 -3.34 10.37 16.50
CA VAL A 150 -2.60 9.64 17.54
C VAL A 150 -1.68 10.59 18.32
N GLU A 151 -0.97 11.49 17.64
CA GLU A 151 -0.11 12.49 18.27
C GLU A 151 -0.91 13.45 19.16
N GLU A 152 -2.04 13.97 18.70
CA GLU A 152 -2.93 14.87 19.46
C GLU A 152 -3.55 14.18 20.68
N ARG A 153 -3.99 12.91 20.53
CA ARG A 153 -4.56 12.12 21.64
C ARG A 153 -3.52 11.80 22.70
N LEU A 154 -2.27 11.60 22.26
CA LEU A 154 -1.19 11.20 23.14
C LEU A 154 -0.43 12.37 23.72
N ALA A 155 -0.44 13.57 23.14
CA ALA A 155 0.23 14.79 23.64
C ALA A 155 -0.19 15.14 25.07
#